data_AF-A0A661DHS8-F1
#
_entry.id   AF-A0A661DHS8-F1
#
_cell.length_a   1.000
_cell.length_b   1.000
_cell.length_c   1.000
_cell.angle_alpha   90.00
_cell.angle_beta   90.00
_cell.angle_gamma   90.00
#
_symmetry.space_group_name_H-M   'P 1'
#
loop_
_entity.id
_entity.type
_entity.pdbx_description
1 polymer ?
#
loop_
_entity_poly.entity_id
_entity_poly.type
_entity_poly.pdbx_seq_one_letter_code
_entity_poly.pdbx_strand_id
1 'polypeptide(L)'
;MDTAILIAEIKLREAKENLKAARMEVQKSCEHPDEEVVEGKYEPCSYANATPPFRVCKLCGYAEQGWGCGYWKLGHGLYSIPIVSRSEAFEFVSGGIIRQDQLSEVRYDRKDHDTLWEMLNQ
;
A
#
# COMPACT_ATOMS: atom_id res chain seq x y z
N MET A 1 4.98 -30.02 -20.09
CA MET A 1 4.11 -29.01 -19.46
C MET A 1 2.99 -28.72 -20.45
N ASP A 2 1.74 -28.88 -20.04
CA ASP A 2 0.58 -28.74 -20.91
C ASP A 2 0.48 -27.29 -21.43
N THR A 3 0.32 -27.12 -22.75
CA THR A 3 0.16 -25.81 -23.38
C THR A 3 -1.02 -25.03 -22.82
N ALA A 4 -2.07 -25.73 -22.35
CA ALA A 4 -3.20 -25.09 -21.68
C ALA A 4 -2.81 -24.47 -20.32
N ILE A 5 -1.91 -25.11 -19.56
CA ILE A 5 -1.41 -24.60 -18.28
C ILE A 5 -0.59 -23.33 -18.51
N LEU A 6 0.30 -23.34 -19.51
CA LEU A 6 1.12 -22.16 -19.83
C LEU A 6 0.26 -20.94 -20.24
N ILE A 7 -0.78 -21.15 -21.05
CA ILE A 7 -1.70 -20.07 -21.45
C ILE A 7 -2.45 -19.53 -20.23
N ALA A 8 -2.88 -20.39 -19.30
CA ALA A 8 -3.55 -19.97 -18.08
C ALA A 8 -2.64 -19.11 -17.18
N GLU A 9 -1.36 -19.49 -17.04
CA GLU A 9 -0.38 -18.73 -16.27
C GLU A 9 -0.10 -17.34 -16.87
N ILE A 10 -0.01 -17.23 -18.20
CA ILE A 10 0.17 -15.95 -18.89
C ILE A 10 -1.04 -15.05 -18.64
N LYS A 11 -2.27 -15.54 -18.85
CA LYS A 11 -3.49 -14.77 -18.61
C LYS A 11 -3.62 -14.33 -17.16
N LEU A 12 -3.23 -15.19 -16.21
CA LEU A 12 -3.24 -14.85 -14.79
C LEU A 12 -2.25 -13.71 -14.49
N ARG A 13 -1.07 -13.71 -15.11
CA ARG A 13 -0.09 -12.63 -14.98
C ARG A 13 -0.63 -11.32 -15.54
N GLU A 14 -1.16 -11.33 -16.75
CA GLU A 14 -1.75 -10.15 -17.40
C GLU A 14 -2.90 -9.56 -16.56
N ALA A 15 -3.78 -10.42 -16.04
CA ALA A 15 -4.87 -9.99 -15.17
C ALA A 15 -4.36 -9.32 -13.88
N LYS A 16 -3.30 -9.85 -13.26
CA LYS A 16 -2.67 -9.25 -12.09
C LYS A 16 -2.05 -7.88 -12.38
N GLU A 17 -1.40 -7.74 -13.53
CA GLU A 17 -0.79 -6.47 -13.96
C GLU A 17 -1.85 -5.40 -14.24
N ASN A 18 -2.91 -5.74 -14.98
CA ASN A 18 -4.02 -4.83 -15.25
C ASN A 18 -4.70 -4.34 -13.97
N LEU A 19 -4.85 -5.24 -13.02
CA LEU A 19 -5.44 -4.96 -11.72
C LEU A 19 -4.55 -4.06 -10.86
N LYS A 20 -3.23 -4.25 -10.90
CA LYS A 20 -2.26 -3.36 -10.27
C LYS A 20 -2.32 -1.96 -10.89
N ALA A 21 -2.37 -1.86 -12.22
CA ALA A 21 -2.46 -0.58 -12.91
C ALA A 21 -3.76 0.17 -12.56
N ALA A 22 -4.91 -0.50 -12.61
CA ALA A 22 -6.19 0.09 -12.22
C ALA A 22 -6.18 0.60 -10.76
N ARG A 23 -5.56 -0.16 -9.84
CA ARG A 23 -5.39 0.27 -8.44
C ARG A 23 -4.57 1.55 -8.35
N MET A 24 -3.45 1.64 -9.07
CA MET A 24 -2.60 2.83 -9.05
C MET A 24 -3.36 4.07 -9.54
N GLU A 25 -4.19 3.94 -10.58
CA GLU A 25 -4.99 5.06 -11.08
C GLU A 25 -6.04 5.54 -10.07
N VAL A 26 -6.70 4.62 -9.35
CA VAL A 26 -7.60 4.98 -8.24
C VAL A 26 -6.84 5.67 -7.11
N GLN A 27 -5.65 5.18 -6.77
CA GLN A 27 -4.83 5.78 -5.71
C GLN A 27 -4.29 7.16 -6.08
N LYS A 28 -3.93 7.38 -7.34
CA LYS A 28 -3.47 8.69 -7.84
C LYS A 28 -4.59 9.74 -7.83
N SER A 29 -5.81 9.32 -8.17
CA SER A 29 -6.98 10.20 -8.25
C SER A 29 -7.70 10.40 -6.91
N CYS A 30 -7.38 9.61 -5.88
CA CYS A 30 -7.96 9.78 -4.55
C CYS A 30 -7.39 11.02 -3.85
N GLU A 31 -8.28 11.84 -3.30
CA GLU A 31 -7.93 13.05 -2.53
C GLU A 31 -7.52 12.74 -1.08
N HIS A 32 -7.76 11.51 -0.60
CA HIS A 32 -7.44 11.03 0.75
C HIS A 32 -7.97 11.94 1.88
N PRO A 33 -9.30 12.14 1.98
CA PRO A 33 -9.86 12.98 3.04
C PRO A 33 -9.49 12.44 4.43
N ASP A 34 -9.23 13.33 5.37
CA ASP A 34 -8.68 13.01 6.69
C ASP A 34 -9.56 12.02 7.48
N GLU A 35 -10.88 12.16 7.38
CA GLU A 35 -11.87 11.27 8.00
C GLU A 35 -11.84 9.82 7.45
N GLU A 36 -11.21 9.64 6.28
CA GLU A 36 -11.03 8.34 5.64
C GLU A 36 -9.64 7.75 5.86
N VAL A 37 -8.75 8.44 6.58
CA VAL A 37 -7.43 7.90 6.95
C VAL A 37 -7.50 7.28 8.34
N VAL A 38 -6.90 6.10 8.48
CA VAL A 38 -6.69 5.43 9.79
C VAL A 38 -5.22 5.12 9.99
N GLU A 39 -4.77 5.09 11.24
CA GLU A 39 -3.42 4.71 11.61
C GLU A 39 -3.42 3.36 12.34
N GLY A 40 -2.73 2.37 11.78
CA GLY A 40 -2.46 1.10 12.42
C GLY A 40 -1.51 1.29 13.59
N LYS A 41 -1.92 0.76 14.75
CA LYS A 41 -1.19 0.83 16.01
C LYS A 41 0.27 0.36 15.86
N TYR A 42 1.14 0.98 16.64
CA TYR A 42 2.48 0.49 16.86
C TYR A 42 2.47 -0.95 17.41
N GLU A 43 3.24 -1.85 16.78
CA GLU A 43 3.51 -3.17 17.32
C GLU A 43 5.02 -3.41 17.44
N PRO A 44 5.52 -3.76 18.64
CA PRO A 44 6.92 -4.09 18.83
C PRO A 44 7.27 -5.33 18.03
N CYS A 45 8.32 -5.24 17.20
CA CYS A 45 8.84 -6.37 16.44
C CYS A 45 10.05 -6.94 17.18
N SER A 46 9.99 -8.22 17.56
CA SER A 46 11.06 -8.91 18.27
C SER A 46 12.38 -8.99 17.48
N TYR A 47 12.31 -8.92 16.15
CA TYR A 47 13.46 -9.05 15.26
C TYR A 47 14.05 -7.71 14.79
N ALA A 48 13.26 -6.63 14.84
CA ALA A 48 13.62 -5.35 14.22
C ALA A 48 13.17 -4.13 15.03
N ASN A 49 13.29 -4.15 16.36
CA ASN A 49 13.04 -3.05 17.31
C ASN A 49 11.66 -2.35 17.29
N ALA A 50 10.86 -2.44 16.22
CA ALA A 50 9.55 -1.85 16.02
C ALA A 50 9.03 -2.11 14.60
N THR A 51 7.73 -2.32 14.41
CA THR A 51 7.11 -1.98 13.12
C THR A 51 6.70 -0.51 13.13
N PRO A 52 7.00 0.27 12.07
CA PRO A 52 6.55 1.65 12.00
C PRO A 52 5.01 1.72 11.99
N PRO A 53 4.41 2.79 12.54
CA PRO A 53 3.00 3.07 12.40
C PRO A 53 2.68 3.24 10.92
N PHE A 54 1.46 2.86 10.59
CA PHE A 54 1.05 2.61 9.22
C PHE A 54 -0.25 3.32 8.95
N ARG A 55 -0.30 4.23 7.99
CA ARG A 55 -1.53 4.94 7.62
C ARG A 55 -2.15 4.30 6.40
N VAL A 56 -3.48 4.22 6.39
CA VAL A 56 -4.25 3.68 5.27
C VAL A 56 -5.44 4.58 4.99
N CYS A 57 -5.65 4.90 3.72
CA CYS A 57 -6.90 5.50 3.27
C CYS A 57 -7.93 4.39 3.03
N LYS A 58 -9.04 4.42 3.78
CA LYS A 58 -10.17 3.47 3.70
C LYS A 58 -10.82 3.44 2.31
N LEU A 59 -10.77 4.53 1.55
CA LEU A 59 -11.40 4.64 0.23
C LEU A 59 -10.62 3.91 -0.87
N CYS A 60 -9.31 4.10 -0.94
CA CYS A 60 -8.49 3.62 -2.06
C CYS A 60 -7.43 2.58 -1.65
N GLY A 61 -7.33 2.26 -0.36
CA GLY A 61 -6.35 1.33 0.18
C GLY A 61 -4.90 1.75 -0.10
N TYR A 62 -4.65 3.04 -0.36
CA TYR A 62 -3.29 3.58 -0.38
C TYR A 62 -2.75 3.61 1.04
N ALA A 63 -1.48 3.26 1.18
CA ALA A 63 -0.93 2.95 2.47
C ALA A 63 0.53 3.37 2.59
N GLU A 64 0.88 4.02 3.70
CA GLU A 64 2.21 4.57 3.96
C GLU A 64 2.74 4.10 5.31
N GLN A 65 4.02 3.76 5.37
CA GLN A 65 4.71 3.40 6.62
C GLN A 65 5.78 4.44 6.90
N GLY A 66 5.78 4.99 8.10
CA GLY A 66 6.71 6.06 8.44
C GLY A 66 6.62 6.46 9.90
N TRP A 67 7.54 7.33 10.30
CA TRP A 67 7.52 8.01 11.59
C TRP A 67 7.54 9.51 11.34
N GLY A 68 6.68 10.27 12.01
CA GLY A 68 6.66 11.74 11.87
C GLY A 68 6.50 12.15 10.40
N CYS A 69 7.55 12.77 9.83
CA CYS A 69 7.59 13.19 8.43
C CYS A 69 7.71 12.04 7.40
N GLY A 70 7.76 10.79 7.85
CA GLY A 70 7.76 9.61 6.97
C GLY A 70 6.44 9.39 6.23
N TYR A 71 5.38 10.12 6.56
CA TYR A 71 4.11 10.13 5.83
C TYR A 71 4.08 11.30 4.85
N TRP A 72 3.97 11.00 3.56
CA TRP A 72 4.09 12.01 2.50
C TRP A 72 2.74 12.40 1.95
N LYS A 73 1.90 11.40 1.61
CA LYS A 73 0.58 11.59 1.02
C LYS A 73 -0.55 11.50 2.04
N LEU A 74 -0.38 10.68 3.08
CA LEU A 74 -1.33 10.54 4.20
C LEU A 74 -0.87 11.30 5.45
N GLY A 75 0.17 12.13 5.30
CA GLY A 75 0.82 12.91 6.35
C GLY A 75 0.11 14.21 6.72
N HIS A 76 -1.21 14.29 6.58
CA HIS A 76 -1.94 15.51 6.92
C HIS A 76 -1.78 15.88 8.41
N GLY A 77 -1.67 17.19 8.68
CA GLY A 77 -1.24 17.76 9.97
C GLY A 77 -2.24 17.67 11.12
N LEU A 78 -3.28 16.84 10.99
CA LEU A 78 -4.23 16.60 12.07
C LEU A 78 -3.76 15.42 12.92
N TYR A 79 -3.60 15.67 14.22
CA TYR A 79 -3.27 14.65 15.21
C TYR A 79 -4.44 13.72 15.57
N SER A 80 -5.62 13.93 14.96
CA SER A 80 -6.86 13.22 15.31
C SER A 80 -7.17 12.03 14.41
N ILE A 81 -6.19 11.47 13.71
CA ILE A 81 -6.39 10.27 12.90
C ILE A 81 -6.77 9.10 13.83
N PRO A 82 -7.88 8.38 13.56
CA PRO A 82 -8.27 7.22 14.34
C PRO A 82 -7.18 6.15 14.35
N ILE A 83 -6.79 5.72 15.56
CA ILE A 83 -5.82 4.63 15.74
C ILE A 83 -6.60 3.31 15.83
N VAL A 84 -6.30 2.39 14.92
CA VAL A 84 -6.92 1.06 14.83
C VAL A 84 -5.89 -0.05 15.06
N SER A 85 -6.32 -1.30 15.23
CA SER A 85 -5.36 -2.42 15.27
C SER A 85 -4.62 -2.55 13.93
N ARG A 86 -3.41 -3.12 13.91
CA ARG A 86 -2.71 -3.34 12.63
C ARG A 86 -3.51 -4.23 11.70
N SER A 87 -4.13 -5.30 12.22
CA SER A 87 -4.98 -6.19 11.43
C SER A 87 -6.13 -5.42 10.78
N GLU A 88 -6.82 -4.57 11.54
CA GLU A 88 -7.90 -3.72 11.03
C GLU A 88 -7.39 -2.72 9.98
N ALA A 89 -6.24 -2.07 10.21
CA ALA A 89 -5.63 -1.22 9.18
C ALA A 89 -5.34 -2.01 7.89
N PHE A 90 -4.85 -3.25 8.02
CA PHE A 90 -4.56 -4.12 6.88
C PHE A 90 -5.81 -4.59 6.14
N GLU A 91 -6.97 -4.68 6.79
CA GLU A 91 -8.24 -4.95 6.11
C GLU A 91 -8.56 -3.89 5.06
N PHE A 92 -8.17 -2.63 5.25
CA PHE A 92 -8.37 -1.59 4.22
C PHE A 92 -7.36 -1.69 3.07
N VAL A 93 -6.20 -2.28 3.31
CA VAL A 93 -5.18 -2.54 2.28
C VAL A 93 -5.57 -3.75 1.43
N SER A 94 -6.18 -4.75 2.07
CA SER A 94 -6.47 -6.07 1.49
C SER A 94 -7.92 -6.24 1.05
N GLY A 95 -8.85 -5.48 1.63
CA GLY A 95 -10.29 -5.50 1.40
C GLY A 95 -10.77 -4.86 0.09
N GLY A 96 -9.85 -4.40 -0.76
CA GLY A 96 -10.19 -4.07 -2.14
C GLY A 96 -10.10 -5.27 -3.07
N ILE A 97 -8.89 -5.84 -3.22
CA ILE A 97 -8.59 -6.72 -4.37
C ILE A 97 -7.48 -7.76 -4.09
N ILE A 98 -6.72 -7.69 -2.98
CA ILE A 98 -5.50 -8.53 -2.82
C ILE A 98 -5.40 -9.11 -1.41
N ARG A 99 -5.17 -10.43 -1.33
CA ARG A 99 -4.98 -11.18 -0.09
C ARG A 99 -3.67 -10.81 0.63
N GLN A 100 -3.67 -11.02 1.94
CA GLN A 100 -2.58 -10.68 2.87
C GLN A 100 -1.23 -11.36 2.52
N ASP A 101 -1.26 -12.49 1.81
CA ASP A 101 -0.10 -13.25 1.33
C ASP A 101 0.63 -12.58 0.14
N GLN A 102 0.01 -11.59 -0.51
CA GLN A 102 0.62 -10.82 -1.60
C GLN A 102 1.19 -9.46 -1.14
N LEU A 103 1.04 -9.09 0.14
CA LEU A 103 1.64 -7.87 0.71
C LEU A 103 3.18 -7.89 0.65
N SER A 104 3.82 -9.06 0.69
CA SER A 104 5.27 -9.20 0.53
C SER A 104 5.77 -8.89 -0.88
N GLU A 105 4.89 -8.97 -1.89
CA GLU A 105 5.19 -8.60 -3.28
C GLU A 105 4.98 -7.10 -3.54
N VAL A 106 4.16 -6.45 -2.71
CA VAL A 106 4.02 -4.98 -2.65
C VAL A 106 4.99 -4.41 -1.61
N ARG A 107 6.20 -4.95 -1.53
CA ARG A 107 7.30 -4.23 -0.90
C ARG A 107 7.64 -3.06 -1.81
N TYR A 108 7.57 -1.86 -1.26
CA TYR A 108 8.19 -0.67 -1.84
C TYR A 108 9.67 -1.01 -2.05
N ASP A 109 10.05 -1.34 -3.29
CA ASP A 109 11.44 -1.49 -3.64
C ASP A 109 12.01 -0.06 -3.65
N ARG A 110 13.07 0.17 -2.88
CA ARG A 110 13.68 1.50 -2.72
C ARG A 110 14.11 2.10 -4.07
N LYS A 111 14.25 1.24 -5.08
CA LYS A 111 14.53 1.58 -6.48
C LYS A 111 13.43 2.41 -7.16
N ASP A 112 12.17 2.25 -6.78
CA ASP A 112 11.07 3.01 -7.39
C ASP A 112 11.09 4.49 -6.97
N HIS A 113 11.65 4.81 -5.79
CA HIS A 113 11.82 6.19 -5.33
C HIS A 113 12.85 6.95 -6.16
N ASP A 114 13.99 6.33 -6.47
CA ASP A 114 15.06 6.98 -7.25
C ASP A 114 14.63 7.20 -8.71
N THR A 115 13.89 6.23 -9.28
CA THR A 115 13.37 6.32 -10.65
C THR A 115 12.31 7.44 -10.79
N LEU A 116 11.43 7.60 -9.80
CA LEU A 116 10.45 8.70 -9.78
C LEU A 116 11.11 10.07 -9.57
N TRP A 117 12.17 10.15 -8.76
CA TRP A 117 12.92 11.39 -8.53
C TRP A 117 13.65 11.87 -9.79
N GLU A 118 14.25 10.94 -10.56
CA GLU A 118 14.91 11.24 -11.83
C GLU A 118 13.93 11.70 -12.92
N MET A 119 12.72 11.13 -12.97
CA MET A 119 11.70 11.50 -13.95
C MET A 119 11.05 12.87 -13.68
N LEU A 120 11.00 13.33 -12.43
CA LEU A 120 10.36 14.60 -12.05
C LEU A 120 11.31 15.81 -12.10
N ASN A 121 12.62 15.58 -12.30
CA ASN A 121 13.64 16.63 -12.28
C ASN A 121 14.47 16.70 -13.58
N GLN A 122 13.88 16.23 -14.69
CA GLN A 122 14.30 16.55 -16.06
C GLN A 122 13.32 17.55 -16.68
#